data_AF-A0A497J8Q2-F1
#
_entry.id   AF-A0A497J8Q2-F1
#
_cell.length_a   1.000
_cell.length_b   1.000
_cell.length_c   1.000
_cell.angle_alpha   90.00
_cell.angle_beta   90.00
_cell.angle_gamma   90.00
#
_symmetry.space_group_name_H-M   'P 1'
#
loop_
_entity.id
_entity.type
_entity.pdbx_description
1 polymer ?
#
loop_
_entity_poly.entity_id
_entity_poly.type
_entity_poly.pdbx_seq_one_letter_code
_entity_poly.pdbx_strand_id
1 'polypeptide(L)'
;MFMLRPDALFAFEDKGVQKALGRYIRVCRNERAARFLITKGIAIDVDLSSPSEELWEEHGEKVNLISKFLELKPEEIEVKEKNLLDLKIELANRMLENCNFCERKCNVNRAKGEKGFCGVGKISRLSSEFLHYGEEACLVP
;
A
#
# COMPACT_ATOMS: atom_id res chain seq x y z
N MET A 1 -16.54 9.89 19.51
CA MET A 1 -16.55 9.05 18.30
C MET A 1 -17.97 8.81 17.80
N PHE A 2 -18.82 8.13 18.59
CA PHE A 2 -20.21 7.78 18.20
C PHE A 2 -21.20 8.94 18.01
N MET A 3 -20.88 10.14 18.52
CA MET A 3 -21.75 11.31 18.34
C MET A 3 -21.68 11.95 16.94
N LEU A 4 -20.59 11.76 16.20
CA LEU A 4 -20.40 12.38 14.87
C LEU A 4 -20.85 11.47 13.74
N ARG A 5 -20.59 10.16 13.86
CA ARG A 5 -20.93 9.12 12.87
C ARG A 5 -21.48 7.86 13.56
N PRO A 6 -22.69 7.94 14.13
CA PRO A 6 -23.32 6.78 14.77
C PRO A 6 -23.61 5.65 13.77
N ASP A 7 -23.79 5.97 12.49
CA ASP A 7 -23.96 5.03 11.39
C ASP A 7 -22.72 4.15 11.14
N ALA A 8 -21.51 4.65 11.42
CA ALA A 8 -20.27 3.88 11.29
C ALA A 8 -20.25 2.64 12.20
N LEU A 9 -20.93 2.68 13.35
CA LEU A 9 -21.05 1.56 14.28
C LEU A 9 -21.63 0.31 13.63
N PHE A 10 -22.65 0.52 12.79
CA PHE A 10 -23.44 -0.55 12.19
C PHE A 10 -23.10 -0.75 10.70
N ALA A 11 -22.16 0.04 10.16
CA ALA A 11 -21.84 0.02 8.73
C ALA A 11 -21.37 -1.36 8.24
N PHE A 12 -20.71 -2.15 9.08
CA PHE A 12 -20.29 -3.52 8.74
C PHE A 12 -21.42 -4.55 8.82
N GLU A 13 -22.60 -4.19 9.34
CA GLU A 13 -23.79 -5.04 9.37
C GLU A 13 -24.62 -4.92 8.08
N ASP A 14 -24.43 -3.84 7.32
CA ASP A 14 -25.11 -3.64 6.04
C ASP A 14 -24.71 -4.72 5.02
N LYS A 15 -25.72 -5.36 4.41
CA LYS A 15 -25.52 -6.47 3.46
C LYS A 15 -24.81 -6.02 2.18
N GLY A 16 -25.04 -4.79 1.73
CA GLY A 16 -24.38 -4.21 0.57
C GLY A 16 -22.89 -3.99 0.83
N VAL A 17 -22.57 -3.44 2.01
CA VAL A 17 -21.18 -3.25 2.46
C VAL A 17 -20.48 -4.59 2.62
N GLN A 18 -21.09 -5.58 3.25
CA GLN A 18 -20.51 -6.92 3.39
C GLN A 18 -20.22 -7.56 2.03
N LYS A 19 -21.14 -7.42 1.07
CA LYS A 19 -20.97 -7.94 -0.29
C LYS A 19 -19.83 -7.24 -1.04
N ALA A 20 -19.72 -5.92 -0.92
CA ALA A 20 -18.72 -5.12 -1.66
C ALA A 20 -17.33 -5.15 -1.01
N LEU A 21 -17.27 -5.11 0.33
CA LEU A 21 -16.07 -4.87 1.12
C LEU A 21 -15.74 -6.01 2.08
N GLY A 22 -16.25 -7.22 1.84
CA GLY A 22 -16.10 -8.37 2.74
C GLY A 22 -14.65 -8.62 3.19
N ARG A 23 -13.67 -8.57 2.26
CA ARG A 23 -12.26 -8.72 2.65
C ARG A 23 -11.76 -7.56 3.51
N TYR A 24 -12.14 -6.32 3.18
CA TYR A 24 -11.73 -5.14 3.94
C TYR A 24 -12.23 -5.22 5.39
N ILE A 25 -13.50 -5.59 5.60
CA ILE A 25 -14.07 -5.82 6.94
C ILE A 25 -13.25 -6.86 7.71
N ARG A 26 -12.91 -7.98 7.07
CA ARG A 26 -12.10 -9.03 7.70
C ARG A 26 -10.69 -8.56 8.05
N VAL A 27 -10.10 -7.65 7.28
CA VAL A 27 -8.84 -6.98 7.65
C VAL A 27 -9.02 -6.07 8.86
N CYS A 28 -10.07 -5.23 8.88
CA CYS A 28 -10.37 -4.35 10.02
C CYS A 28 -10.60 -5.12 11.32
N ARG A 29 -11.12 -6.35 11.22
CA ARG A 29 -11.33 -7.27 12.36
C ARG A 29 -10.12 -8.14 12.71
N ASN A 30 -8.96 -7.92 12.07
CA ASN A 30 -7.76 -8.78 12.19
C ASN A 30 -7.99 -10.26 11.86
N GLU A 31 -9.05 -10.59 11.12
CA GLU A 31 -9.31 -11.95 10.65
C GLU A 31 -8.48 -12.29 9.40
N ARG A 32 -7.98 -11.27 8.69
CA ARG A 32 -7.16 -11.41 7.48
C ARG A 32 -6.05 -10.37 7.47
N ALA A 33 -4.87 -10.74 6.99
CA ALA A 33 -3.73 -9.83 6.87
C ALA A 33 -4.01 -8.72 5.84
N ALA A 34 -3.59 -7.50 6.16
CA ALA A 34 -3.54 -6.42 5.18
C ALA A 34 -2.49 -6.73 4.09
N ARG A 35 -2.69 -6.23 2.87
CA ARG A 35 -1.80 -6.53 1.74
C ARG A 35 -0.35 -6.10 1.99
N PHE A 36 -0.12 -4.98 2.68
CA PHE A 36 1.24 -4.53 3.01
C PHE A 36 1.93 -5.45 4.04
N LEU A 37 1.16 -6.16 4.88
CA LEU A 37 1.72 -7.21 5.74
C LEU A 37 2.08 -8.43 4.91
N ILE A 38 1.17 -8.86 4.02
CA ILE A 38 1.43 -9.97 3.09
C ILE A 38 2.72 -9.76 2.30
N THR A 39 2.97 -8.55 1.77
CA THR A 39 4.20 -8.26 1.03
C THR A 39 5.48 -8.44 1.86
N LYS A 40 5.40 -8.30 3.20
CA LYS A 40 6.55 -8.57 4.09
C LYS A 40 6.86 -10.05 4.26
N GLY A 41 5.88 -10.93 4.01
CA GLY A 41 6.05 -12.39 4.11
C GLY A 41 6.52 -13.08 2.82
N ILE A 42 6.57 -12.35 1.71
CA ILE A 42 7.00 -12.89 0.41
C ILE A 42 8.48 -12.54 0.23
N ALA A 43 9.35 -13.54 0.31
CA ALA A 43 10.78 -13.38 0.06
C ALA A 43 11.07 -13.03 -1.41
N ILE A 44 12.12 -12.24 -1.61
CA ILE A 44 12.69 -11.96 -2.93
C ILE A 44 14.05 -12.65 -3.08
N ASP A 45 14.37 -13.04 -4.30
CA ASP A 45 15.60 -13.74 -4.65
C ASP A 45 16.60 -12.84 -5.40
N VAL A 46 16.18 -11.63 -5.78
CA VAL A 46 17.02 -10.63 -6.48
C VAL A 46 17.78 -9.72 -5.50
N ASP A 47 18.95 -9.24 -5.93
CA ASP A 47 19.64 -8.16 -5.24
C ASP A 47 19.01 -6.80 -5.58
N LEU A 48 18.74 -5.96 -4.57
CA LEU A 48 18.12 -4.63 -4.80
C LEU A 48 19.02 -3.67 -5.59
N SER A 49 20.31 -3.99 -5.74
CA SER A 49 21.26 -3.27 -6.60
C SER A 49 21.19 -3.71 -8.08
N SER A 50 20.48 -4.79 -8.41
CA SER A 50 20.32 -5.28 -9.79
C SER A 50 19.69 -4.21 -10.71
N PRO A 51 19.87 -4.32 -12.04
CA PRO A 51 19.18 -3.48 -13.03
C PRO A 51 17.66 -3.43 -12.83
N SER A 52 17.04 -2.31 -13.19
CA SER A 52 15.59 -2.11 -12.95
C SER A 52 14.70 -3.12 -13.66
N GLU A 53 15.13 -3.66 -14.80
CA GLU A 53 14.42 -4.69 -15.54
C GLU A 53 14.27 -5.98 -14.71
N GLU A 54 15.37 -6.49 -14.15
CA GLU A 54 15.37 -7.67 -13.26
C GLU A 54 14.48 -7.45 -12.02
N LEU A 55 14.50 -6.24 -11.43
CA LEU A 55 13.65 -5.92 -10.28
C LEU A 55 12.15 -5.95 -10.63
N TRP A 56 11.78 -5.52 -11.83
CA TRP A 56 10.38 -5.55 -12.30
C TRP A 56 9.92 -6.96 -12.67
N GLU A 57 10.80 -7.78 -13.24
CA GLU A 57 10.54 -9.20 -13.50
C GLU A 57 10.25 -9.93 -12.19
N GLU A 58 11.16 -9.83 -11.21
CA GLU A 58 10.99 -10.38 -9.87
C GLU A 58 9.69 -9.89 -9.22
N HIS A 59 9.40 -8.58 -9.29
CA HIS A 59 8.15 -8.04 -8.73
C HIS A 59 6.91 -8.68 -9.33
N GLY A 60 6.89 -8.87 -10.65
CA GLY A 60 5.79 -9.52 -11.37
C GLY A 60 5.55 -10.94 -10.87
N GLU A 61 6.61 -11.73 -10.72
CA GLU A 61 6.54 -13.08 -10.19
C GLU A 61 6.03 -13.12 -8.75
N LYS A 62 6.60 -12.30 -7.86
CA LYS A 62 6.25 -12.29 -6.44
C LYS A 62 4.85 -11.73 -6.17
N VAL A 63 4.36 -10.79 -6.99
CA VAL A 63 2.98 -10.29 -6.88
C VAL A 63 1.95 -11.40 -7.11
N ASN A 64 2.22 -12.35 -8.01
CA ASN A 64 1.31 -13.48 -8.25
C ASN A 64 1.16 -14.38 -7.01
N LEU A 65 2.16 -14.39 -6.12
CA LEU A 65 2.13 -15.15 -4.88
C LEU A 65 1.19 -14.54 -3.82
N ILE A 66 0.82 -13.26 -3.90
CA ILE A 66 -0.06 -12.59 -2.92
C ILE A 66 -1.36 -13.36 -2.71
N SER A 67 -1.91 -13.95 -3.79
CA SER A 67 -3.13 -14.76 -3.76
C SER A 67 -3.08 -15.88 -2.72
N LYS A 68 -1.90 -16.50 -2.51
CA LYS A 68 -1.67 -17.61 -1.58
C LYS A 68 -1.75 -17.19 -0.10
N PHE A 69 -1.60 -15.90 0.18
CA PHE A 69 -1.57 -15.35 1.54
C PHE A 69 -2.87 -14.62 1.92
N LEU A 70 -3.83 -14.50 0.99
CA LEU A 70 -5.02 -13.66 1.21
C LEU A 70 -5.89 -14.11 2.39
N GLU A 71 -5.85 -15.40 2.71
CA GLU A 71 -6.64 -16.03 3.79
C GLU A 71 -5.93 -16.08 5.14
N LEU A 72 -4.64 -15.74 5.20
CA LEU A 72 -3.86 -15.72 6.44
C LEU A 72 -4.25 -14.54 7.33
N LYS A 73 -4.14 -14.72 8.64
CA LYS A 73 -4.24 -13.67 9.66
C LYS A 73 -2.91 -12.92 9.79
N PRO A 74 -2.91 -11.70 10.38
CA PRO A 74 -1.69 -10.93 10.59
C PRO A 74 -0.58 -11.70 11.33
N GLU A 75 -0.94 -12.49 12.34
CA GLU A 75 0.03 -13.21 13.21
C GLU A 75 0.69 -14.40 12.50
N GLU A 76 0.07 -14.88 11.41
CA GLU A 76 0.59 -15.99 10.59
C GLU A 76 1.62 -15.51 9.55
N ILE A 77 1.78 -14.19 9.37
CA ILE A 77 2.74 -13.62 8.43
C ILE A 77 4.13 -13.57 9.07
N GLU A 78 4.98 -14.50 8.68
CA GLU A 78 6.40 -14.47 9.03
C GLU A 78 7.14 -13.46 8.14
N VAL A 79 7.66 -12.39 8.74
CA VAL A 79 8.42 -11.35 8.02
C VAL A 79 9.75 -11.92 7.51
N LYS A 80 10.02 -11.74 6.22
CA LYS A 80 11.28 -12.14 5.58
C LYS A 80 12.26 -10.98 5.56
N GLU A 81 13.55 -11.28 5.72
CA GLU A 81 14.63 -10.28 5.79
C GLU A 81 14.69 -9.39 4.56
N LYS A 82 14.65 -9.99 3.36
CA LYS A 82 14.42 -9.31 2.08
C LYS A 82 13.06 -9.74 1.55
N ASN A 83 12.16 -8.80 1.34
CA ASN A 83 10.79 -9.12 0.96
C ASN A 83 10.24 -8.20 -0.14
N LEU A 84 9.06 -8.56 -0.65
CA LEU A 84 8.39 -7.85 -1.74
C LEU A 84 8.07 -6.39 -1.40
N LEU A 85 7.91 -6.03 -0.11
CA LEU A 85 7.76 -4.63 0.27
C LEU A 85 9.05 -3.85 0.05
N ASP A 86 10.20 -4.42 0.41
CA ASP A 86 11.52 -3.80 0.19
C ASP A 86 11.79 -3.58 -1.31
N LEU A 87 11.47 -4.58 -2.13
CA LEU A 87 11.55 -4.46 -3.59
C LEU A 87 10.67 -3.33 -4.13
N LYS A 88 9.43 -3.20 -3.64
CA LYS A 88 8.53 -2.10 -4.03
C LYS A 88 9.05 -0.74 -3.60
N ILE A 89 9.68 -0.64 -2.43
CA ILE A 89 10.32 0.60 -1.95
C ILE A 89 11.46 0.99 -2.88
N GLU A 90 12.33 0.04 -3.24
CA GLU A 90 13.46 0.30 -4.15
C GLU A 90 12.97 0.73 -5.54
N LEU A 91 12.01 0.03 -6.13
CA LEU A 91 11.40 0.42 -7.40
C LEU A 91 10.79 1.83 -7.33
N ALA A 92 10.08 2.17 -6.25
CA ALA A 92 9.53 3.50 -6.05
C ALA A 92 10.64 4.57 -5.93
N ASN A 93 11.76 4.26 -5.28
CA ASN A 93 12.92 5.16 -5.22
C ASN A 93 13.52 5.40 -6.61
N ARG A 94 13.66 4.37 -7.45
CA ARG A 94 14.13 4.52 -8.84
C ARG A 94 13.16 5.33 -9.69
N MET A 95 11.86 5.14 -9.50
CA MET A 95 10.83 5.95 -10.15
C MET A 95 10.95 7.45 -9.81
N LEU A 96 11.56 7.84 -8.69
CA LEU A 96 11.81 9.25 -8.37
C LEU A 96 12.85 9.90 -9.29
N GLU A 97 13.74 9.13 -9.92
CA GLU A 97 14.74 9.64 -10.88
C GLU A 97 14.12 10.05 -12.21
N ASN A 98 12.96 9.49 -12.53
CA ASN A 98 12.16 9.78 -13.72
C ASN A 98 10.67 9.83 -13.32
N CYS A 99 10.31 10.85 -12.53
CA CYS A 99 9.03 10.87 -11.80
C CYS A 99 7.81 10.75 -12.71
N ASN A 100 7.05 9.66 -12.51
CA ASN A 100 5.82 9.33 -13.23
C ASN A 100 4.61 9.05 -12.32
N PHE A 101 4.67 9.45 -11.04
CA PHE A 101 3.62 9.20 -10.03
C PHE A 101 2.28 9.91 -10.26
N CYS A 102 2.22 10.95 -11.10
CA CYS A 102 0.99 11.64 -11.45
C CYS A 102 0.81 11.64 -12.96
N GLU A 103 -0.42 11.86 -13.43
CA GLU A 103 -0.77 11.83 -14.85
C GLU A 103 0.01 12.83 -15.72
N ARG A 104 0.62 13.86 -15.13
CA ARG A 104 1.49 14.78 -15.87
C ARG A 104 2.79 14.14 -16.34
N LYS A 105 3.23 13.04 -15.73
CA LYS A 105 4.45 12.28 -16.07
C LYS A 105 5.63 13.21 -16.39
N CYS A 106 5.91 14.12 -15.47
CA CYS A 106 6.88 15.20 -15.69
C CYS A 106 8.32 14.73 -15.86
N ASN A 107 8.64 13.48 -15.50
CA ASN A 107 9.94 12.85 -15.73
C ASN A 107 11.14 13.56 -15.08
N VAL A 108 10.88 14.50 -14.15
CA VAL A 108 11.92 15.19 -13.38
C VAL A 108 12.66 14.22 -12.47
N ASN A 109 13.92 14.50 -12.22
CA ASN A 109 14.75 13.74 -11.31
C ASN A 109 14.70 14.32 -9.89
N ARG A 110 13.78 13.78 -9.08
CA ARG A 110 13.63 14.20 -7.68
C ARG A 110 14.81 13.80 -6.82
N ALA A 111 15.53 12.74 -7.17
CA ALA A 111 16.75 12.33 -6.45
C ALA A 111 17.84 13.42 -6.52
N LYS A 112 17.87 14.21 -7.60
CA LYS A 112 18.73 15.39 -7.78
C LYS A 112 18.13 16.70 -7.24
N GLY A 113 16.97 16.64 -6.60
CA GLY A 113 16.29 17.82 -6.02
C GLY A 113 15.38 18.58 -7.00
N GLU A 114 15.20 18.09 -8.23
CA GLU A 114 14.29 18.69 -9.19
C GLU A 114 12.83 18.58 -8.72
N LYS A 115 12.01 19.54 -9.13
CA LYS A 115 10.58 19.59 -8.83
C LYS A 115 9.80 19.75 -10.11
N GLY A 116 8.77 18.92 -10.27
CA GLY A 116 7.81 19.05 -11.35
C GLY A 116 6.74 20.07 -11.00
N PHE A 117 5.70 20.15 -11.84
CA PHE A 117 4.57 21.06 -11.67
C PHE A 117 3.90 20.95 -10.28
N CYS A 118 3.86 19.75 -9.68
CA CYS A 118 3.23 19.57 -8.36
C CYS A 118 4.04 20.14 -7.18
N GLY A 119 5.30 20.57 -7.39
CA GLY A 119 6.14 21.16 -6.34
C GLY A 119 6.63 20.21 -5.24
N VAL A 120 6.16 18.96 -5.22
CA VAL A 120 6.64 17.91 -4.30
C VAL A 120 8.12 17.63 -4.60
N GLY A 121 8.97 17.36 -3.59
CA GLY A 121 10.37 16.97 -3.76
C GLY A 121 10.61 15.46 -3.66
N LYS A 122 11.86 15.04 -3.35
CA LYS A 122 12.19 13.66 -2.95
C LYS A 122 11.50 13.26 -1.65
N ILE A 123 11.53 14.16 -0.67
CA ILE A 123 10.85 14.01 0.61
C ILE A 123 9.56 14.83 0.55
N SER A 124 8.43 14.16 0.73
CA SER A 124 7.12 14.80 0.80
C SER A 124 6.99 15.61 2.09
N ARG A 125 6.27 16.72 2.03
CA ARG A 125 5.93 17.54 3.20
C ARG A 125 4.56 17.14 3.71
N LEU A 126 4.42 16.95 5.01
CA LEU A 126 3.14 16.72 5.67
C LEU A 126 2.62 18.06 6.19
N SER A 127 1.43 18.48 5.76
CA SER A 127 0.82 19.72 6.23
C SER A 127 -0.03 19.52 7.48
N SER A 128 -0.76 18.40 7.56
CA SER A 128 -1.67 18.08 8.66
C SER A 128 -1.94 16.58 8.69
N GLU A 129 -2.17 16.05 9.88
CA GLU A 129 -2.65 14.69 10.12
C GLU A 129 -3.83 14.77 11.09
N PHE A 130 -4.92 14.08 10.77
CA PHE A 130 -6.09 13.99 11.62
C PHE A 130 -6.83 12.70 11.30
N LEU A 131 -7.62 12.21 12.26
CA LEU A 131 -8.51 11.08 12.02
C LEU A 131 -9.61 11.54 11.07
N HIS A 132 -9.57 11.07 9.83
CA HIS A 132 -10.54 11.44 8.81
C HIS A 132 -11.83 10.63 9.01
N TYR A 133 -12.89 11.32 9.41
CA TYR A 133 -14.26 10.81 9.36
C TYR A 133 -14.80 11.03 7.93
N GLY A 134 -14.44 10.14 7.00
CA GLY A 134 -14.85 10.21 5.59
C GLY A 134 -16.35 10.13 5.41
N GLU A 135 -16.88 10.39 4.22
CA GLU A 135 -18.33 10.36 3.94
C GLU A 135 -18.92 8.95 4.15
N GLU A 136 -18.20 7.92 3.71
CA GLU A 136 -18.65 6.53 3.75
C GLU A 136 -18.47 5.92 5.14
N ALA A 137 -19.59 5.54 5.78
CA ALA A 137 -19.62 5.01 7.15
C ALA A 137 -18.72 3.79 7.35
N CYS A 138 -18.61 2.93 6.33
CA CYS A 138 -17.80 1.72 6.34
C CYS A 138 -16.28 1.96 6.25
N LEU A 139 -15.85 3.19 5.97
CA LEU A 139 -14.43 3.58 5.93
C LEU A 139 -14.03 4.48 7.10
N VAL A 140 -14.97 4.76 8.01
CA VAL A 140 -14.71 5.52 9.24
C VAL A 140 -13.97 4.64 10.26
N PRO A 141 -12.86 5.11 10.87
CA PRO A 141 -12.09 4.36 11.86
C PRO A 141 -12.82 4.04 13.18
#